data_AF-A0A8W8J017-F1
#
_entry.id   AF-A0A8W8J017-F1
#
_cell.length_a   1.000
_cell.length_b   1.000
_cell.length_c   1.000
_cell.angle_alpha   90.00
_cell.angle_beta   90.00
_cell.angle_gamma   90.00
#
_symmetry.space_group_name_H-M   'P 1'
#
loop_
_entity.id
_entity.type
_entity.pdbx_description
1 polymer ?
#
loop_
_entity_poly.entity_id
_entity_poly.type
_entity_poly.pdbx_seq_one_letter_code
_entity_poly.pdbx_strand_id
1 'polypeptide(L)'
;MTTAEELIYTSLFKGFSGYRVRNPFTSFTFSSGHFSECCVRCLQYQNCYSVNIRQDDRFCEINTLGSNGYGDLVDKNGTWTLFVRTNVPHNELMFRATPGVGLSVKDTWLGNIPPPTAQDTCVSTETTSCSSHYRNPRVDLWESLSIFQVTIELYKHGSKVAFITFDGKDSNINDWFSSSRILNSSWSDVTPSTIYNYFSIDGHSNCGRSFFVNKQYNGCPGDTGWMIVLDPGPLCCPWDDVPNKPQFLYSAVDASVVYQGGSTDLGTAEVMAVFVNYN
;
A
#
# COMPACT_ATOMS: atom_id res chain seq x y z
N MET A 1 10.33 27.78 -25.97
CA MET A 1 8.91 28.18 -26.10
C MET A 1 8.11 26.93 -25.86
N THR A 2 7.50 26.79 -24.69
CA THR A 2 6.60 25.68 -24.41
C THR A 2 5.37 25.82 -25.30
N THR A 3 5.11 24.85 -26.17
CA THR A 3 3.98 24.91 -27.10
C THR A 3 2.67 24.80 -26.33
N ALA A 4 1.56 25.30 -26.90
CA ALA A 4 0.23 25.18 -26.29
C ALA A 4 -0.17 23.72 -26.01
N GLU A 5 0.41 22.77 -26.76
CA GLU A 5 0.26 21.33 -26.56
C GLU A 5 0.89 20.84 -25.26
N GLU A 6 2.11 21.31 -24.91
CA GLU A 6 2.75 20.94 -23.64
C GLU A 6 1.92 21.37 -22.43
N LEU A 7 1.28 22.54 -22.51
CA LEU A 7 0.39 23.04 -21.45
C LEU A 7 -0.82 22.12 -21.22
N ILE A 8 -1.41 21.56 -22.28
CA ILE A 8 -2.53 20.62 -22.17
C ILE A 8 -2.08 19.34 -21.46
N TYR A 9 -0.96 18.75 -21.89
CA TYR A 9 -0.46 17.52 -21.26
C TYR A 9 -0.04 17.74 -19.80
N THR A 10 0.51 18.89 -19.45
CA THR A 10 0.85 19.20 -18.04
C THR A 10 -0.37 19.34 -17.13
N SER A 11 -1.58 19.54 -17.67
CA SER A 11 -2.83 19.51 -16.89
C SER A 11 -3.43 18.11 -16.75
N LEU A 12 -3.19 17.24 -17.74
CA LEU A 12 -3.70 15.86 -17.77
C LEU A 12 -2.73 14.84 -17.17
N PHE A 13 -1.46 15.20 -17.01
CA PHE A 13 -0.42 14.32 -16.49
C PHE A 13 0.44 15.04 -15.45
N LYS A 14 0.77 14.31 -14.39
CA LYS A 14 1.75 14.72 -13.39
C LYS A 14 3.05 13.95 -13.58
N GLY A 15 4.14 14.69 -13.77
CA GLY A 15 5.47 14.13 -14.01
C GLY A 15 6.26 13.86 -12.72
N PHE A 16 6.95 12.73 -12.70
CA PHE A 16 7.84 12.27 -11.62
C PHE A 16 9.18 11.89 -12.24
N SER A 17 10.14 12.82 -12.18
CA SER A 17 11.49 12.61 -12.69
C SER A 17 12.23 11.56 -11.87
N GLY A 18 12.92 10.65 -12.54
CA GLY A 18 13.65 9.57 -11.90
C GLY A 18 12.79 8.37 -11.52
N TYR A 19 11.55 8.26 -12.01
CA TYR A 19 10.64 7.16 -11.70
C TYR A 19 10.22 6.43 -12.98
N ARG A 20 9.97 5.13 -12.86
CA ARG A 20 9.42 4.27 -13.91
C ARG A 20 8.49 3.24 -13.29
N VAL A 21 7.30 3.10 -13.85
CA VAL A 21 6.40 1.97 -13.57
C VAL A 21 6.81 0.80 -14.46
N ARG A 22 6.88 -0.41 -13.91
CA ARG A 22 7.10 -1.64 -14.67
C ARG A 22 5.94 -2.59 -14.43
N ASN A 23 5.25 -2.93 -15.51
CA ASN A 23 4.31 -4.03 -15.56
C ASN A 23 4.52 -4.84 -16.83
N PRO A 24 5.07 -6.07 -16.77
CA PRO A 24 5.33 -6.86 -17.96
C PRO A 24 4.04 -7.35 -18.65
N PHE A 25 2.89 -7.30 -17.98
CA PHE A 25 1.63 -7.84 -18.50
C PHE A 25 0.74 -6.77 -19.17
N THR A 26 0.83 -5.52 -18.74
CA THR A 26 -0.09 -4.44 -19.15
C THR A 26 0.60 -3.22 -19.73
N SER A 27 1.90 -3.33 -20.02
CA SER A 27 2.64 -2.30 -20.74
C SER A 27 2.89 -2.68 -22.20
N PHE A 28 2.92 -1.67 -23.06
CA PHE A 28 3.34 -1.83 -24.44
C PHE A 28 4.18 -0.63 -24.87
N THR A 29 5.11 -0.89 -25.79
CA THR A 29 6.21 0.03 -26.12
C THR A 29 6.15 0.46 -27.57
N PHE A 30 6.54 1.71 -27.85
CA PHE A 30 6.78 2.16 -29.22
C PHE A 30 8.06 2.99 -29.32
N SER A 31 8.81 2.77 -30.40
CA SER A 31 9.93 3.60 -30.78
C SER A 31 9.44 4.85 -31.53
N SER A 32 10.07 6.00 -31.25
CA SER A 32 9.93 7.31 -31.93
C SER A 32 8.84 8.29 -31.48
N GLY A 33 8.32 8.20 -30.25
CA GLY A 33 7.33 9.16 -29.76
C GLY A 33 7.96 10.43 -29.18
N HIS A 34 7.65 11.61 -29.73
CA HIS A 34 7.77 12.84 -28.96
C HIS A 34 6.86 12.76 -27.70
N PHE A 35 7.17 13.50 -26.64
CA PHE A 35 6.41 13.53 -25.38
C PHE A 35 4.88 13.60 -25.61
N SER A 36 4.46 14.49 -26.53
CA SER A 36 3.07 14.68 -26.91
C SER A 36 2.43 13.42 -27.51
N GLU A 37 3.13 12.69 -28.38
CA GLU A 37 2.59 11.50 -29.05
C GLU A 37 2.33 10.35 -28.07
N CYS A 38 3.26 10.13 -27.13
CA CYS A 38 3.13 9.12 -26.08
C CYS A 38 1.87 9.39 -25.22
N CYS A 39 1.71 10.64 -24.78
CA CYS A 39 0.56 11.09 -24.00
C CYS A 39 -0.75 10.99 -24.81
N VAL A 40 -0.78 11.43 -26.07
CA VAL A 40 -1.96 11.31 -26.95
C VAL A 40 -2.40 9.87 -27.09
N ARG A 41 -1.45 8.98 -27.37
CA ARG A 41 -1.77 7.56 -27.55
C ARG A 41 -2.30 6.96 -26.25
N CYS A 42 -1.71 7.26 -25.11
CA CYS A 42 -2.26 6.86 -23.81
C CYS A 42 -3.71 7.34 -23.63
N LEU A 43 -4.03 8.59 -23.98
CA LEU A 43 -5.39 9.13 -23.89
C LEU A 43 -6.41 8.41 -24.78
N GLN A 44 -5.97 7.69 -25.82
CA GLN A 44 -6.85 6.87 -26.66
C GLN A 44 -7.27 5.55 -25.99
N TYR A 45 -6.55 5.10 -24.96
CA TYR A 45 -6.89 3.90 -24.20
C TYR A 45 -7.59 4.27 -22.89
N GLN A 46 -8.81 3.78 -22.71
CA GLN A 46 -9.59 4.06 -21.50
C GLN A 46 -8.91 3.58 -20.22
N ASN A 47 -8.15 2.49 -20.29
CA ASN A 47 -7.42 1.90 -19.18
C ASN A 47 -5.97 2.38 -19.06
N CYS A 48 -5.48 3.29 -19.91
CA CYS A 48 -4.16 3.88 -19.67
C CYS A 48 -4.21 4.78 -18.44
N TYR A 49 -3.26 4.63 -17.52
CA TYR A 49 -3.16 5.50 -16.34
C TYR A 49 -1.81 6.19 -16.21
N SER A 50 -0.76 5.73 -16.92
CA SER A 50 0.53 6.42 -16.93
C SER A 50 1.35 6.09 -18.16
N VAL A 51 2.40 6.88 -18.38
CA VAL A 51 3.43 6.61 -19.39
C VAL A 51 4.83 6.78 -18.79
N ASN A 52 5.78 5.93 -19.18
CA ASN A 52 7.19 6.13 -18.91
C ASN A 52 7.87 6.71 -20.14
N ILE A 53 8.75 7.69 -19.93
CA ILE A 53 9.55 8.28 -21.01
C ILE A 53 11.02 8.26 -20.59
N ARG A 54 11.86 7.61 -21.40
CA ARG A 54 13.30 7.62 -21.19
C ARG A 54 13.92 8.88 -21.80
N GLN A 55 14.77 9.57 -21.06
CA GLN A 55 15.30 10.89 -21.44
C GLN A 55 16.29 10.85 -22.60
N ASP A 56 17.02 9.75 -22.77
CA ASP A 56 18.12 9.59 -23.74
C ASP A 56 17.62 9.39 -25.17
N ASP A 57 16.69 8.46 -25.38
CA ASP A 57 16.20 8.07 -26.70
C ASP A 57 14.70 8.30 -26.88
N ARG A 58 14.05 8.93 -25.90
CA ARG A 58 12.61 9.22 -25.89
C ARG A 58 11.76 7.97 -26.07
N PHE A 59 12.26 6.82 -25.60
CA PHE A 59 11.50 5.59 -25.58
C PHE A 59 10.27 5.75 -24.67
N CYS A 60 9.10 5.41 -25.23
CA CYS A 60 7.81 5.55 -24.58
C CYS A 60 7.25 4.17 -24.22
N GLU A 61 6.83 4.04 -22.96
CA GLU A 61 6.08 2.88 -22.46
C GLU A 61 4.73 3.37 -21.97
N ILE A 62 3.65 2.76 -22.47
CA ILE A 62 2.29 3.07 -22.04
C ILE A 62 1.88 2.02 -21.04
N ASN A 63 1.47 2.43 -19.84
CA ASN A 63 1.04 1.54 -18.77
C ASN A 63 -0.48 1.58 -18.64
N THR A 64 -1.09 0.40 -18.69
CA THR A 64 -2.53 0.24 -18.53
C THR A 64 -2.88 -0.46 -17.24
N LEU A 65 -4.07 -0.15 -16.70
CA LEU A 65 -4.60 -0.75 -15.50
C LEU A 65 -4.71 -2.26 -15.71
N GLY A 66 -4.06 -3.02 -14.81
CA GLY A 66 -4.08 -4.48 -14.81
C GLY A 66 -5.35 -5.08 -14.23
N SER A 67 -5.38 -6.41 -14.16
CA SER A 67 -6.39 -7.15 -13.41
C SER A 67 -6.31 -6.83 -11.92
N ASN A 68 -7.46 -6.79 -11.25
CA ASN A 68 -7.55 -6.63 -9.80
C ASN A 68 -6.63 -7.64 -9.09
N GLY A 69 -5.87 -7.20 -8.07
CA GLY A 69 -5.02 -8.08 -7.25
C GLY A 69 -3.54 -8.12 -7.62
N TYR A 70 -3.13 -7.38 -8.66
CA TYR A 70 -1.72 -7.18 -9.00
C TYR A 70 -1.40 -5.68 -9.08
N GLY A 71 -0.46 -5.22 -8.26
CA GLY A 71 0.07 -3.86 -8.33
C GLY A 71 1.23 -3.75 -9.32
N ASP A 72 1.74 -2.54 -9.52
CA ASP A 72 2.89 -2.30 -10.37
C ASP A 72 4.19 -2.19 -9.58
N LEU A 73 5.29 -2.66 -10.17
CA LEU A 73 6.62 -2.34 -9.65
C LEU A 73 6.98 -0.92 -10.03
N VAL A 74 7.48 -0.15 -9.07
CA VAL A 74 7.98 1.20 -9.32
C VAL A 74 9.47 1.24 -9.04
N ASP A 75 10.25 1.58 -10.07
CA ASP A 75 11.67 1.83 -9.93
C ASP A 75 11.95 3.32 -9.76
N LYS A 76 13.04 3.60 -9.04
CA LYS A 76 13.68 4.91 -9.02
C LYS A 76 14.93 4.88 -9.91
N ASN A 77 14.79 5.31 -11.17
CA ASN A 77 15.85 5.36 -12.17
C ASN A 77 15.93 6.75 -12.83
N GLY A 78 17.06 7.44 -12.66
CA GLY A 78 17.28 8.81 -13.12
C GLY A 78 17.16 9.04 -14.64
N THR A 79 17.21 8.00 -15.47
CA THR A 79 17.04 8.14 -16.92
C THR A 79 15.58 8.19 -17.36
N TRP A 80 14.63 7.89 -16.47
CA TRP A 80 13.20 7.82 -16.78
C TRP A 80 12.42 8.94 -16.11
N THR A 81 11.37 9.38 -16.77
CA THR A 81 10.34 10.22 -16.19
C THR A 81 9.00 9.51 -16.33
N LEU A 82 8.34 9.27 -15.19
CA LEU A 82 6.98 8.72 -15.13
C LEU A 82 5.98 9.87 -15.20
N PHE A 83 5.01 9.78 -16.11
CA PHE A 83 3.90 10.71 -16.20
C PHE A 83 2.61 9.97 -15.87
N VAL A 84 1.99 10.29 -14.73
CA VAL A 84 0.74 9.67 -14.27
C VAL A 84 -0.43 10.56 -14.67
N ARG A 85 -1.47 9.98 -15.25
CA ARG A 85 -2.69 10.71 -15.62
C ARG A 85 -3.38 11.25 -14.37
N THR A 86 -3.82 12.49 -14.45
CA THR A 86 -4.70 13.10 -13.45
C THR A 86 -6.14 12.63 -13.72
N ASN A 87 -6.95 12.48 -12.65
CA ASN A 87 -8.36 12.10 -12.73
C ASN A 87 -8.66 10.70 -13.33
N VAL A 88 -7.73 9.75 -13.25
CA VAL A 88 -8.01 8.33 -13.54
C VAL A 88 -8.08 7.59 -12.22
N PRO A 89 -9.25 7.05 -11.82
CA PRO A 89 -9.34 6.21 -10.63
C PRO A 89 -8.39 5.01 -10.75
N HIS A 90 -7.45 4.94 -9.83
CA HIS A 90 -6.42 3.90 -9.81
C HIS A 90 -6.02 3.64 -8.36
N ASN A 91 -6.19 2.39 -7.93
CA ASN A 91 -5.70 1.88 -6.66
C ASN A 91 -4.20 1.58 -6.80
N GLU A 92 -3.35 2.55 -6.46
CA GLU A 92 -1.90 2.31 -6.49
C GLU A 92 -1.46 1.56 -5.25
N LEU A 93 -0.79 0.41 -5.45
CA LEU A 93 -0.15 -0.32 -4.37
C LEU A 93 1.07 0.47 -3.86
N MET A 94 0.95 0.97 -2.63
CA MET A 94 2.03 1.70 -1.95
C MET A 94 2.93 0.77 -1.15
N PHE A 95 2.35 -0.30 -0.59
CA PHE A 95 3.10 -1.24 0.23
C PHE A 95 2.43 -2.59 0.29
N ARG A 96 3.24 -3.66 0.28
CA ARG A 96 2.80 -5.05 0.43
C ARG A 96 3.73 -5.75 1.40
N ALA A 97 3.22 -6.03 2.60
CA ALA A 97 3.93 -6.76 3.63
C ALA A 97 3.69 -8.27 3.54
N THR A 98 4.62 -9.03 4.10
CA THR A 98 4.73 -10.47 3.93
C THR A 98 5.02 -11.13 5.26
N PRO A 99 4.25 -12.12 5.70
CA PRO A 99 4.53 -12.76 6.96
C PRO A 99 5.83 -13.58 6.87
N GLY A 100 6.51 -13.78 7.99
CA GLY A 100 7.63 -14.72 8.09
C GLY A 100 8.93 -14.33 7.41
N VAL A 101 9.03 -13.16 6.79
CA VAL A 101 10.27 -12.72 6.12
C VAL A 101 11.33 -12.16 7.08
N GLY A 102 11.02 -12.05 8.38
CA GLY A 102 11.97 -11.58 9.40
C GLY A 102 12.29 -10.08 9.34
N LEU A 103 11.59 -9.30 8.51
CA LEU A 103 11.73 -7.85 8.40
C LEU A 103 10.58 -7.14 9.12
N SER A 104 10.89 -5.99 9.72
CA SER A 104 9.89 -5.13 10.34
C SER A 104 9.05 -4.43 9.27
N VAL A 105 7.73 -4.65 9.34
CA VAL A 105 6.71 -4.03 8.50
C VAL A 105 6.69 -2.53 8.73
N LYS A 106 6.68 -2.11 9.99
CA LYS A 106 6.68 -0.69 10.36
C LYS A 106 7.92 0.02 9.83
N ASP A 107 9.09 -0.52 10.11
CA ASP A 107 10.35 0.13 9.72
C ASP A 107 10.56 0.12 8.21
N THR A 108 10.07 -0.91 7.52
CA THR A 108 10.06 -0.89 6.06
C THR A 108 9.11 0.18 5.55
N TRP A 109 7.86 0.27 6.04
CA TRP A 109 6.90 1.30 5.65
C TRP A 109 7.46 2.72 5.84
N LEU A 110 8.06 2.99 7.00
CA LEU A 110 8.65 4.29 7.34
C LEU A 110 9.96 4.59 6.59
N GLY A 111 10.52 3.61 5.87
CA GLY A 111 11.79 3.76 5.15
C GLY A 111 13.02 3.67 6.04
N ASN A 112 12.88 3.24 7.30
CA ASN A 112 13.99 2.98 8.21
C ASN A 112 14.81 1.76 7.78
N ILE A 113 14.15 0.78 7.13
CA ILE A 113 14.78 -0.40 6.55
C ILE A 113 14.43 -0.44 5.06
N PRO A 114 15.40 -0.23 4.15
CA PRO A 114 15.13 -0.34 2.73
C PRO A 114 14.89 -1.83 2.37
N PRO A 115 13.77 -2.17 1.72
CA PRO A 115 13.57 -3.54 1.27
C PRO A 115 14.52 -3.85 0.10
N PRO A 116 14.94 -5.12 -0.05
CA PRO A 116 15.53 -5.62 -1.28
C PRO A 116 14.73 -5.25 -2.53
N THR A 117 15.37 -5.31 -3.70
CA THR A 117 14.67 -5.16 -4.97
C THR A 117 13.50 -6.13 -5.03
N ALA A 118 12.29 -5.58 -5.22
CA ALA A 118 11.08 -6.37 -5.17
C ALA A 118 11.01 -7.34 -6.36
N GLN A 119 10.65 -8.58 -6.05
CA GLN A 119 10.29 -9.59 -7.04
C GLN A 119 8.93 -9.24 -7.62
N ASP A 120 8.66 -9.66 -8.86
CA ASP A 120 7.36 -9.43 -9.51
C ASP A 120 6.22 -9.96 -8.64
N THR A 121 6.40 -11.09 -7.97
CA THR A 121 5.38 -11.68 -7.09
C THR A 121 5.12 -10.87 -5.80
N CYS A 122 6.00 -9.94 -5.43
CA CYS A 122 5.85 -9.10 -4.24
C CYS A 122 4.86 -7.93 -4.42
N VAL A 123 4.32 -7.73 -5.62
CA VAL A 123 3.23 -6.77 -5.88
C VAL A 123 1.87 -7.44 -6.05
N SER A 124 1.78 -8.76 -5.86
CA SER A 124 0.54 -9.52 -5.93
C SER A 124 -0.07 -9.75 -4.55
N THR A 125 -1.40 -9.70 -4.49
CA THR A 125 -2.20 -10.10 -3.31
C THR A 125 -2.74 -11.52 -3.43
N GLU A 126 -2.63 -12.15 -4.60
CA GLU A 126 -3.12 -13.51 -4.87
C GLU A 126 -2.13 -14.61 -4.46
N THR A 127 -0.84 -14.28 -4.40
CA THR A 127 0.23 -15.21 -4.05
C THR A 127 0.92 -14.83 -2.75
N THR A 128 1.34 -15.86 -2.03
CA THR A 128 2.22 -15.74 -0.85
C THR A 128 3.70 -15.77 -1.22
N SER A 129 4.02 -16.07 -2.49
CA SER A 129 5.39 -16.21 -2.98
C SER A 129 6.08 -14.85 -3.04
N CYS A 130 6.77 -14.46 -1.98
CA CYS A 130 7.60 -13.26 -1.97
C CYS A 130 8.50 -13.33 -0.74
N SER A 131 9.78 -13.01 -0.88
CA SER A 131 10.77 -13.18 0.19
C SER A 131 11.11 -11.89 0.93
N SER A 132 10.34 -10.82 0.73
CA SER A 132 10.58 -9.48 1.30
C SER A 132 9.26 -8.72 1.39
N HIS A 133 9.24 -7.51 1.94
CA HIS A 133 8.16 -6.57 1.66
C HIS A 133 8.40 -5.83 0.34
N TYR A 134 7.33 -5.37 -0.31
CA TYR A 134 7.40 -4.34 -1.34
C TYR A 134 7.01 -2.99 -0.74
N ARG A 135 7.83 -1.98 -1.01
CA ARG A 135 7.53 -0.58 -0.71
C ARG A 135 7.71 0.23 -1.97
N ASN A 136 6.64 0.85 -2.43
CA ASN A 136 6.68 1.73 -3.58
C ASN A 136 7.53 2.97 -3.24
N PRO A 137 8.58 3.31 -4.01
CA PRO A 137 9.41 4.49 -3.77
C PRO A 137 8.63 5.81 -3.75
N ARG A 138 7.42 5.85 -4.32
CA ARG A 138 6.55 7.03 -4.28
C ARG A 138 5.91 7.28 -2.91
N VAL A 139 6.02 6.36 -1.95
CA VAL A 139 5.68 6.62 -0.55
C VAL A 139 6.48 7.81 -0.01
N ASP A 140 7.73 8.01 -0.44
CA ASP A 140 8.56 9.16 -0.01
C ASP A 140 8.12 10.49 -0.64
N LEU A 141 7.13 10.46 -1.53
CA LEU A 141 6.53 11.63 -2.16
C LEU A 141 5.16 11.96 -1.57
N TRP A 142 4.74 11.30 -0.48
CA TRP A 142 3.38 11.31 0.05
C TRP A 142 2.75 12.71 0.10
N GLU A 143 3.41 13.70 0.72
CA GLU A 143 2.82 15.04 0.86
C GLU A 143 2.69 15.78 -0.48
N SER A 144 3.45 15.37 -1.50
CA SER A 144 3.31 15.92 -2.86
C SER A 144 2.22 15.20 -3.67
N LEU A 145 1.73 14.05 -3.21
CA LEU A 145 0.68 13.28 -3.87
C LEU A 145 -0.69 13.80 -3.43
N SER A 146 -1.60 13.97 -4.38
CA SER A 146 -2.98 14.39 -4.11
C SER A 146 -3.83 13.19 -3.68
N ILE A 147 -3.44 12.54 -2.58
CA ILE A 147 -4.10 11.33 -2.08
C ILE A 147 -5.46 11.70 -1.53
N PHE A 148 -6.50 11.08 -2.09
CA PHE A 148 -7.88 11.25 -1.67
C PHE A 148 -8.29 10.21 -0.63
N GLN A 149 -7.82 8.97 -0.81
CA GLN A 149 -8.21 7.84 0.02
C GLN A 149 -7.03 6.89 0.18
N VAL A 150 -6.90 6.33 1.38
CA VAL A 150 -5.96 5.24 1.67
C VAL A 150 -6.75 4.03 2.14
N THR A 151 -6.43 2.85 1.66
CA THR A 151 -7.05 1.61 2.12
C THR A 151 -5.97 0.63 2.55
N ILE A 152 -6.07 0.15 3.79
CA ILE A 152 -5.32 -1.02 4.23
C ILE A 152 -6.20 -2.25 4.03
N GLU A 153 -5.63 -3.31 3.46
CA GLU A 153 -6.34 -4.55 3.16
C GLU A 153 -5.51 -5.75 3.61
N LEU A 154 -6.21 -6.75 4.15
CA LEU A 154 -5.64 -8.04 4.52
C LEU A 154 -6.18 -9.12 3.59
N TYR A 155 -5.31 -10.02 3.14
CA TYR A 155 -5.67 -11.12 2.25
C TYR A 155 -5.30 -12.48 2.83
N LYS A 156 -6.13 -13.48 2.55
CA LYS A 156 -5.88 -14.89 2.85
C LYS A 156 -6.34 -15.73 1.67
N HIS A 157 -5.49 -16.63 1.19
CA HIS A 157 -5.72 -17.43 -0.02
C HIS A 157 -6.16 -16.58 -1.22
N GLY A 158 -5.51 -15.43 -1.40
CA GLY A 158 -5.82 -14.46 -2.46
C GLY A 158 -7.13 -13.69 -2.32
N SER A 159 -7.93 -13.97 -1.29
CA SER A 159 -9.19 -13.28 -1.04
C SER A 159 -9.03 -12.22 0.04
N LYS A 160 -9.61 -11.03 -0.18
CA LYS A 160 -9.64 -9.97 0.82
C LYS A 160 -10.51 -10.40 2.01
N VAL A 161 -9.93 -10.40 3.21
CA VAL A 161 -10.58 -10.85 4.45
C VAL A 161 -10.88 -9.73 5.44
N ALA A 162 -10.17 -8.61 5.36
CA ALA A 162 -10.44 -7.42 6.15
C ALA A 162 -9.91 -6.18 5.44
N PHE A 163 -10.48 -5.02 5.74
CA PHE A 163 -10.00 -3.72 5.27
C PHE A 163 -10.43 -2.59 6.20
N ILE A 164 -9.69 -1.49 6.14
CA ILE A 164 -10.13 -0.17 6.62
C ILE A 164 -9.76 0.86 5.56
N THR A 165 -10.71 1.73 5.25
CA THR A 165 -10.55 2.84 4.31
C THR A 165 -10.50 4.15 5.09
N PHE A 166 -9.57 5.02 4.75
CA PHE A 166 -9.27 6.27 5.42
C PHE A 166 -9.36 7.48 4.47
N ASP A 167 -9.69 8.64 5.01
CA ASP A 167 -9.53 9.93 4.34
C ASP A 167 -8.04 10.26 4.26
N GLY A 168 -7.52 10.22 3.04
CA GLY A 168 -6.11 10.42 2.76
C GLY A 168 -5.72 11.90 2.61
N LYS A 169 -6.69 12.82 2.55
CA LYS A 169 -6.41 14.25 2.36
C LYS A 169 -5.60 14.79 3.52
N ASP A 170 -4.60 15.61 3.19
CA ASP A 170 -3.74 16.28 4.17
C ASP A 170 -3.16 15.31 5.22
N SER A 171 -2.89 14.07 4.81
CA SER A 171 -2.20 13.07 5.61
C SER A 171 -0.73 13.02 5.24
N ASN A 172 0.06 12.39 6.09
CA ASN A 172 1.46 12.02 5.87
C ASN A 172 1.65 10.52 6.12
N ILE A 173 2.86 10.02 5.85
CA ILE A 173 3.19 8.59 5.97
C ILE A 173 2.99 8.01 7.38
N ASN A 174 2.88 8.84 8.42
CA ASN A 174 2.73 8.41 9.81
C ASN A 174 1.27 8.46 10.31
N ASP A 175 0.43 9.37 9.79
CA ASP A 175 -0.86 9.72 10.41
C ASP A 175 -2.11 9.33 9.58
N TRP A 176 -1.93 8.86 8.34
CA TRP A 176 -3.04 8.40 7.50
C TRP A 176 -3.82 7.26 8.16
N PHE A 177 -3.13 6.41 8.92
CA PHE A 177 -3.71 5.33 9.72
C PHE A 177 -4.08 5.87 11.10
N SER A 178 -5.20 6.60 11.16
CA SER A 178 -5.74 7.16 12.41
C SER A 178 -7.25 7.02 12.46
N SER A 179 -7.80 6.87 13.67
CA SER A 179 -9.23 6.60 13.85
C SER A 179 -10.12 7.74 13.35
N SER A 180 -9.68 8.99 13.50
CA SER A 180 -10.39 10.18 13.02
C SER A 180 -10.53 10.23 11.50
N ARG A 181 -9.70 9.48 10.76
CA ARG A 181 -9.72 9.42 9.29
C ARG A 181 -10.54 8.25 8.75
N ILE A 182 -11.11 7.38 9.58
CA ILE A 182 -11.88 6.22 9.09
C ILE A 182 -13.08 6.69 8.26
N LEU A 183 -13.17 6.16 7.04
CA LEU A 183 -14.33 6.32 6.14
C LEU A 183 -15.20 5.06 6.11
N ASN A 184 -14.56 3.88 6.12
CA ASN A 184 -15.26 2.59 6.08
C ASN A 184 -14.36 1.48 6.65
N SER A 185 -14.95 0.37 7.08
CA SER A 185 -14.25 -0.76 7.68
C SER A 185 -15.00 -2.07 7.44
N SER A 186 -14.29 -3.20 7.53
CA SER A 186 -14.92 -4.53 7.60
C SER A 186 -15.67 -4.77 8.92
N TRP A 187 -15.36 -3.97 9.95
CA TRP A 187 -15.97 -4.04 11.26
C TRP A 187 -16.88 -2.81 11.49
N SER A 188 -18.15 -3.05 11.74
CA SER A 188 -19.19 -2.04 11.95
C SER A 188 -18.96 -1.19 13.20
N ASP A 189 -18.25 -1.72 14.19
CA ASP A 189 -17.85 -1.01 15.41
C ASP A 189 -16.47 -0.33 15.31
N VAL A 190 -15.79 -0.39 14.15
CA VAL A 190 -14.56 0.37 13.87
C VAL A 190 -14.95 1.65 13.13
N THR A 191 -15.22 2.70 13.92
CA THR A 191 -15.66 4.01 13.45
C THR A 191 -14.81 5.13 14.07
N PRO A 192 -14.89 6.37 13.56
CA PRO A 192 -14.21 7.51 14.19
C PRO A 192 -14.63 7.80 15.64
N SER A 193 -15.84 7.40 16.04
CA SER A 193 -16.37 7.65 17.40
C SER A 193 -16.06 6.53 18.40
N THR A 194 -15.55 5.39 17.94
CA THR A 194 -15.15 4.28 18.80
C THR A 194 -13.97 4.68 19.67
N ILE A 195 -13.98 4.25 20.94
CA ILE A 195 -12.86 4.47 21.85
C ILE A 195 -11.86 3.32 21.67
N TYR A 196 -10.62 3.68 21.34
CA TYR A 196 -9.52 2.74 21.13
C TYR A 196 -8.46 2.93 22.21
N ASN A 197 -7.77 1.83 22.58
CA ASN A 197 -6.56 1.89 23.39
C ASN A 197 -5.34 2.20 22.52
N TYR A 198 -5.26 1.59 21.33
CA TYR A 198 -4.29 1.95 20.29
C TYR A 198 -4.98 2.00 18.92
N PHE A 199 -4.64 3.03 18.14
CA PHE A 199 -4.98 3.14 16.73
C PHE A 199 -3.90 3.95 16.02
N SER A 200 -2.80 3.28 15.63
CA SER A 200 -1.69 3.94 14.92
C SER A 200 -0.75 2.93 14.26
N ILE A 201 0.08 3.43 13.35
CA ILE A 201 1.18 2.66 12.74
C ILE A 201 2.20 2.26 13.81
N ASP A 202 2.56 3.18 14.72
CA ASP A 202 3.55 2.87 15.77
C ASP A 202 3.04 1.85 16.79
N GLY A 203 1.72 1.85 17.05
CA GLY A 203 1.04 0.93 17.93
C GLY A 203 1.66 0.89 19.33
N HIS A 204 1.91 -0.33 19.84
CA HIS A 204 2.66 -0.55 21.07
C HIS A 204 4.07 -1.03 20.70
N SER A 205 4.89 -0.09 20.24
CA SER A 205 6.22 -0.34 19.63
C SER A 205 7.17 -1.12 20.54
N ASN A 206 7.14 -0.90 21.85
CA ASN A 206 7.92 -1.67 22.84
C ASN A 206 7.60 -3.19 22.87
N CYS A 207 6.46 -3.58 22.29
CA CYS A 207 5.99 -4.96 22.21
C CYS A 207 5.97 -5.50 20.77
N GLY A 208 6.60 -4.80 19.81
CA GLY A 208 6.57 -5.19 18.40
C GLY A 208 5.15 -5.23 17.80
N ARG A 209 4.23 -4.41 18.30
CA ARG A 209 2.84 -4.34 17.83
C ARG A 209 2.66 -3.08 16.99
N SER A 210 2.69 -3.20 15.67
CA SER A 210 2.51 -2.08 14.73
C SER A 210 1.19 -2.21 13.98
N PHE A 211 0.82 -1.15 13.24
CA PHE A 211 -0.46 -1.08 12.51
C PHE A 211 -1.62 -1.61 13.36
N PHE A 212 -1.76 -1.04 14.54
CA PHE A 212 -2.44 -1.68 15.65
C PHE A 212 -3.78 -1.02 15.91
N VAL A 213 -4.86 -1.80 15.80
CA VAL A 213 -6.24 -1.41 16.11
C VAL A 213 -6.69 -2.22 17.31
N ASN A 214 -6.50 -1.63 18.49
CA ASN A 214 -6.72 -2.24 19.78
C ASN A 214 -7.87 -1.58 20.54
N LYS A 215 -8.74 -2.41 21.11
CA LYS A 215 -9.86 -1.93 21.92
C LYS A 215 -9.41 -1.61 23.34
N GLN A 216 -8.79 -2.58 24.00
CA GLN A 216 -8.40 -2.47 25.40
C GLN A 216 -7.33 -3.51 25.76
N TYR A 217 -6.59 -3.19 26.82
CA TYR A 217 -5.78 -4.16 27.56
C TYR A 217 -6.48 -4.51 28.88
N ASN A 218 -6.62 -5.80 29.15
CA ASN A 218 -7.17 -6.34 30.39
C ASN A 218 -6.27 -7.45 30.96
N GLY A 219 -4.96 -7.30 30.73
CA GLY A 219 -3.98 -8.35 30.89
C GLY A 219 -3.99 -9.29 29.68
N CYS A 220 -2.87 -9.96 29.40
CA CYS A 220 -2.69 -10.74 28.18
C CYS A 220 -3.89 -11.65 27.79
N PRO A 221 -4.52 -12.39 28.72
CA PRO A 221 -5.68 -13.23 28.38
C PRO A 221 -6.95 -12.46 27.99
N GLY A 222 -7.04 -11.17 28.33
CA GLY A 222 -8.19 -10.30 28.07
C GLY A 222 -7.90 -9.16 27.09
N ASP A 223 -6.71 -9.11 26.49
CA ASP A 223 -6.37 -8.10 25.48
C ASP A 223 -7.22 -8.34 24.22
N THR A 224 -7.94 -7.30 23.77
CA THR A 224 -8.85 -7.40 22.63
C THR A 224 -8.65 -6.30 21.59
N GLY A 225 -8.96 -6.62 20.34
CA GLY A 225 -8.97 -5.64 19.25
C GLY A 225 -9.34 -6.27 17.91
N TRP A 226 -9.01 -5.58 16.83
CA TRP A 226 -9.50 -5.91 15.49
C TRP A 226 -8.39 -6.25 14.52
N MET A 227 -7.24 -5.59 14.61
CA MET A 227 -6.10 -5.81 13.71
C MET A 227 -4.80 -5.54 14.43
N ILE A 228 -3.77 -6.33 14.13
CA ILE A 228 -2.41 -6.12 14.61
C ILE A 228 -1.39 -6.70 13.62
N VAL A 229 -0.32 -5.95 13.40
CA VAL A 229 0.92 -6.49 12.84
C VAL A 229 1.88 -6.79 13.99
N LEU A 230 2.25 -8.06 14.10
CA LEU A 230 3.26 -8.53 15.04
C LEU A 230 4.62 -8.50 14.35
N ASP A 231 5.36 -7.42 14.52
CA ASP A 231 6.72 -7.25 13.98
C ASP A 231 7.75 -8.08 14.76
N PRO A 232 8.89 -8.46 14.12
CA PRO A 232 10.03 -9.01 14.84
C PRO A 232 10.45 -8.07 15.98
N GLY A 233 10.51 -8.57 17.21
CA GLY A 233 10.73 -7.71 18.36
C GLY A 233 10.45 -8.37 19.71
N PRO A 234 10.45 -7.55 20.78
CA PRO A 234 10.26 -8.02 22.16
C PRO A 234 8.93 -8.76 22.36
N LEU A 235 8.96 -9.75 23.25
CA LEU A 235 7.78 -10.50 23.68
C LEU A 235 7.16 -9.82 24.89
N CYS A 236 5.87 -9.49 24.81
CA CYS A 236 5.14 -8.83 25.92
C CYS A 236 4.02 -9.70 26.48
N CYS A 237 3.43 -10.56 25.65
CA CYS A 237 2.37 -11.47 26.04
C CYS A 237 2.55 -12.84 25.40
N PRO A 238 2.12 -13.94 26.06
CA PRO A 238 2.22 -15.26 25.45
C PRO A 238 1.53 -15.38 24.08
N TRP A 239 0.49 -14.59 23.82
CA TRP A 239 -0.21 -14.58 22.53
C TRP A 239 0.53 -13.81 21.42
N ASP A 240 1.51 -12.97 21.75
CA ASP A 240 2.39 -12.32 20.76
C ASP A 240 3.69 -13.11 20.48
N ASP A 241 3.88 -14.25 21.16
CA ASP A 241 4.96 -15.20 20.90
C ASP A 241 4.59 -16.17 19.76
N VAL A 242 4.56 -15.61 18.55
CA VAL A 242 4.31 -16.36 17.32
C VAL A 242 5.61 -16.60 16.55
N PRO A 243 5.82 -17.80 15.97
CA PRO A 243 6.97 -18.07 15.13
C PRO A 243 6.87 -17.28 13.81
N ASN A 244 8.00 -17.13 13.12
CA ASN A 244 8.07 -16.55 11.77
C ASN A 244 7.41 -15.16 11.70
N LYS A 245 7.89 -14.20 12.51
CA LYS A 245 7.46 -12.80 12.39
C LYS A 245 7.99 -12.15 11.10
N PRO A 246 7.30 -11.16 10.52
CA PRO A 246 6.07 -10.58 11.02
C PRO A 246 4.84 -11.49 10.81
N GLN A 247 3.76 -11.25 11.55
CA GLN A 247 2.46 -11.93 11.39
C GLN A 247 1.32 -10.92 11.43
N PHE A 248 0.25 -11.17 10.69
CA PHE A 248 -0.90 -10.26 10.59
C PHE A 248 -2.12 -10.93 11.19
N LEU A 249 -2.57 -10.46 12.35
CA LEU A 249 -3.76 -10.98 12.99
C LEU A 249 -4.93 -10.01 12.78
N TYR A 250 -6.12 -10.56 12.62
CA TYR A 250 -7.34 -9.78 12.43
C TYR A 250 -8.56 -10.47 13.06
N SER A 251 -9.59 -9.71 13.37
CA SER A 251 -10.89 -10.26 13.76
C SER A 251 -11.64 -10.77 12.52
N ALA A 252 -11.96 -12.06 12.50
CA ALA A 252 -12.73 -12.71 11.44
C ALA A 252 -14.25 -12.54 11.61
N VAL A 253 -14.69 -11.81 12.62
CA VAL A 253 -16.10 -11.51 12.91
C VAL A 253 -16.31 -10.00 12.97
N ASP A 254 -17.56 -9.55 12.90
CA ASP A 254 -17.94 -8.13 12.94
C ASP A 254 -17.88 -7.53 14.37
N ALA A 255 -16.75 -7.68 15.07
CA ALA A 255 -16.48 -7.14 16.41
C ALA A 255 -14.98 -7.28 16.78
N SER A 256 -14.56 -6.68 17.89
CA SER A 256 -13.24 -6.95 18.49
C SER A 256 -13.16 -8.38 19.06
N VAL A 257 -12.01 -9.04 18.92
CA VAL A 257 -11.75 -10.39 19.47
C VAL A 257 -10.63 -10.39 20.49
N VAL A 258 -10.60 -11.41 21.34
CA VAL A 258 -9.49 -11.68 22.25
C VAL A 258 -8.33 -12.26 21.45
N TYR A 259 -7.12 -11.71 21.61
CA TYR A 259 -5.93 -12.21 20.90
C TYR A 259 -5.46 -13.57 21.43
N GLN A 260 -5.64 -13.80 22.73
CA GLN A 260 -5.32 -15.08 23.35
C GLN A 260 -6.45 -16.09 23.14
N GLY A 261 -6.09 -17.36 22.86
CA GLY A 261 -7.00 -18.48 23.06
C GLY A 261 -7.46 -19.25 21.83
N GLY A 262 -6.82 -19.09 20.66
CA GLY A 262 -7.05 -19.97 19.51
C GLY A 262 -8.50 -20.01 19.00
N SER A 263 -9.30 -18.98 19.29
CA SER A 263 -10.65 -18.83 18.76
C SER A 263 -10.61 -18.82 17.23
N THR A 264 -11.62 -19.40 16.60
CA THR A 264 -11.85 -19.28 15.16
C THR A 264 -12.13 -17.83 14.72
N ASP A 265 -12.45 -16.96 15.67
CA ASP A 265 -12.71 -15.54 15.44
C ASP A 265 -11.42 -14.73 15.26
N LEU A 266 -10.26 -15.28 15.65
CA LEU A 266 -8.96 -14.66 15.40
C LEU A 266 -8.34 -15.25 14.14
N GLY A 267 -8.37 -14.48 13.06
CA GLY A 267 -7.78 -14.83 11.77
C GLY A 267 -6.32 -14.44 11.66
N THR A 268 -5.59 -15.15 10.79
CA THR A 268 -4.27 -14.77 10.28
C THR A 268 -4.35 -14.48 8.79
N ALA A 269 -3.71 -13.41 8.35
CA ALA A 269 -3.61 -13.02 6.94
C ALA A 269 -2.21 -13.30 6.37
N GLU A 270 -2.15 -13.51 5.06
CA GLU A 270 -0.93 -13.87 4.33
C GLU A 270 -0.33 -12.68 3.55
N VAL A 271 -1.12 -11.61 3.39
CA VAL A 271 -0.68 -10.33 2.82
C VAL A 271 -1.36 -9.19 3.57
N MET A 272 -0.60 -8.16 3.89
CA MET A 272 -1.11 -6.84 4.22
C MET A 272 -0.72 -5.88 3.10
N ALA A 273 -1.69 -5.20 2.51
CA ALA A 273 -1.48 -4.25 1.43
C ALA A 273 -2.00 -2.87 1.80
N VAL A 274 -1.29 -1.83 1.37
CA VAL A 274 -1.72 -0.43 1.48
C VAL A 274 -1.88 0.11 0.06
N PHE A 275 -3.11 0.53 -0.26
CA PHE A 275 -3.46 1.15 -1.52
C PHE A 275 -3.80 2.62 -1.32
N VAL A 276 -3.56 3.43 -2.34
CA VAL A 276 -4.04 4.82 -2.39
C VAL A 276 -4.82 5.10 -3.66
N ASN A 277 -5.82 5.97 -3.54
CA ASN A 277 -6.49 6.60 -4.66
C ASN A 277 -6.18 8.10 -4.68
N TYR A 278 -6.12 8.63 -5.89
CA TYR A 278 -5.91 10.05 -6.13
C TYR A 278 -7.23 10.74 -6.48
N ASN A 279 -7.29 12.05 -6.22
CA ASN A 279 -8.36 12.91 -6.73
C ASN A 279 -8.16 13.19 -8.23
#